data_AF-A0A226DDY7-F1
#
_entry.id   AF-A0A226DDY7-F1
#
_cell.length_a   1.000
_cell.length_b   1.000
_cell.length_c   1.000
_cell.angle_alpha   90.00
_cell.angle_beta   90.00
_cell.angle_gamma   90.00
#
_symmetry.space_group_name_H-M   'P 1'
#
loop_
_entity.id
_entity.type
_entity.pdbx_description
1 polymer ?
#
loop_
_entity_poly.entity_id
_entity_poly.type
_entity_poly.pdbx_seq_one_letter_code
_entity_poly.pdbx_strand_id
1 'polypeptide(L)'
;MDSNGSHKLDYNLLGRFLGAGSFGYVFKKNSSVPTAVKIIFKEEVHQQELNRQNEPHNRGDDALSLLHEYNIMEESKTSHPNIVSIFKCGKLVITLNDIGELTKVSDTIDNEDAQEKLELLLIKASRGTPFTLFTIEMELCGQNLRSWLHSNSHRKYDLPELIVAMTRPIPEERFKDIENLVFSTNENYYFVPTQVEILHSVTCTQEIASILEADNGTRKLVISLINNSYDEILVTKSNIELIGESQEGVIIAGIKIGANASKVSIMNLSIALDHQLLIEYGSSYNLVKNVRFLGGSNKNRNICEIRGTRNVAKQLSFGNVAETAIGTSGFYNSFQDVVIERANIAVHINGEGIRLKNVVCKDFIENGITTFKSNSILEDCVMRSKRIPKITCNSRDITNVNMSPCGLSGWAGCDGLFAAGCIFEGVQVRYNCAVRLENVACGKVTLLQGERNKVTNCWGNVFYDVSSSSEMIDCHFGEIFKGRIPEERIVVATSKIEDFA
;
A
#
# COMPACT_ATOMS: atom_id res chain seq x y z
N MET A 1 19.11 -49.26 -3.04
CA MET A 1 17.77 -49.46 -3.62
C MET A 1 17.73 -48.68 -4.93
N ASP A 2 17.23 -49.31 -5.99
CA ASP A 2 17.50 -48.99 -7.41
C ASP A 2 17.31 -47.51 -7.80
N SER A 3 18.43 -46.83 -8.09
CA SER A 3 18.50 -45.42 -8.49
C SER A 3 18.33 -45.19 -10.00
N ASN A 4 17.59 -46.06 -10.70
CA ASN A 4 17.33 -45.93 -12.15
C ASN A 4 15.94 -46.44 -12.58
N GLY A 5 14.98 -46.52 -11.66
CA GLY A 5 13.59 -46.75 -12.04
C GLY A 5 13.02 -45.48 -12.67
N SER A 6 12.79 -45.48 -13.99
CA SER A 6 12.11 -44.37 -14.66
C SER A 6 10.75 -44.15 -13.99
N HIS A 7 10.57 -42.97 -13.37
CA HIS A 7 9.35 -42.64 -12.66
C HIS A 7 8.21 -42.45 -13.67
N LYS A 8 7.47 -43.53 -13.98
CA LYS A 8 6.29 -43.46 -14.85
C LYS A 8 5.06 -43.07 -14.04
N LEU A 9 4.35 -42.03 -14.47
CA LEU A 9 3.02 -41.71 -13.92
C LEU A 9 2.01 -42.68 -14.50
N ASP A 10 1.21 -43.31 -13.63
CA ASP A 10 0.10 -44.17 -14.05
C ASP A 10 -1.19 -43.34 -14.12
N TYR A 11 -1.53 -42.88 -15.32
CA TYR A 11 -2.68 -42.01 -15.56
C TYR A 11 -4.01 -42.69 -15.21
N ASN A 12 -4.09 -44.02 -15.27
CA ASN A 12 -5.32 -44.75 -14.90
C ASN A 12 -5.62 -44.65 -13.40
N LEU A 13 -4.61 -44.31 -12.59
CA LEU A 13 -4.75 -44.07 -11.17
C LEU A 13 -5.07 -42.61 -10.85
N LEU A 14 -5.06 -41.69 -11.82
CA LEU A 14 -5.54 -40.33 -11.61
C LEU A 14 -7.07 -40.36 -11.61
N GLY A 15 -7.65 -40.19 -10.43
CA GLY A 15 -9.07 -40.07 -10.22
C GLY A 15 -9.52 -38.62 -10.27
N ARG A 16 -10.44 -38.27 -9.37
CA ARG A 16 -11.12 -36.98 -9.34
C ARG A 16 -10.15 -35.79 -9.26
N PHE A 17 -10.39 -34.76 -10.06
CA PHE A 17 -9.75 -33.45 -9.92
C PHE A 17 -10.07 -32.78 -8.58
N LEU A 18 -9.03 -32.29 -7.90
CA LEU A 18 -9.13 -31.67 -6.56
C LEU A 18 -8.94 -30.15 -6.61
N GLY A 19 -8.25 -29.63 -7.61
CA GLY A 19 -8.04 -28.20 -7.77
C GLY A 19 -6.83 -27.87 -8.65
N ALA A 20 -6.77 -26.61 -9.08
CA ALA A 20 -5.64 -26.05 -9.80
C ALA A 20 -5.11 -24.81 -9.08
N GLY A 21 -3.81 -24.59 -9.18
CA GLY A 21 -3.15 -23.37 -8.77
C GLY A 21 -2.34 -22.77 -9.92
N SER A 22 -1.65 -21.66 -9.66
CA SER A 22 -0.82 -20.97 -10.66
C SER A 22 0.34 -21.79 -11.22
N PHE A 23 0.65 -22.93 -10.60
CA PHE A 23 1.82 -23.76 -10.91
C PHE A 23 1.47 -25.23 -11.19
N GLY A 24 0.19 -25.60 -11.23
CA GLY A 24 -0.16 -27.00 -11.50
C GLY A 24 -1.53 -27.44 -11.03
N TYR A 25 -1.79 -28.72 -11.29
CA TYR A 25 -3.10 -29.37 -11.19
C TYR A 25 -3.01 -30.52 -10.21
N VAL A 26 -4.01 -30.67 -9.35
CA VAL A 26 -4.03 -31.68 -8.29
C VAL A 26 -5.17 -32.65 -8.52
N PHE A 27 -4.84 -33.94 -8.50
CA PHE A 27 -5.78 -35.04 -8.70
C PHE A 27 -5.74 -35.97 -7.50
N LYS A 28 -6.88 -36.56 -7.14
CA LYS A 28 -6.92 -37.68 -6.20
C LYS A 28 -6.39 -38.93 -6.91
N LYS A 29 -5.53 -39.70 -6.26
CA LYS A 29 -5.11 -41.01 -6.78
C LYS A 29 -6.09 -42.10 -6.35
N ASN A 30 -6.56 -42.90 -7.30
CA ASN A 30 -7.41 -44.06 -7.10
C ASN A 30 -6.57 -45.29 -6.69
N SER A 31 -5.92 -45.22 -5.53
CA SER A 31 -5.18 -46.32 -4.91
C SER A 31 -5.85 -46.83 -3.63
N SER A 32 -5.40 -48.00 -3.14
CA SER A 32 -5.86 -48.56 -1.86
C SER A 32 -5.62 -47.61 -0.68
N VAL A 33 -4.54 -46.82 -0.75
CA VAL A 33 -4.27 -45.69 0.14
C VAL A 33 -4.65 -44.42 -0.60
N PRO A 34 -5.55 -43.57 -0.08
CA PRO A 34 -5.91 -42.32 -0.74
C PRO A 34 -4.74 -41.33 -0.69
N THR A 35 -4.19 -41.01 -1.85
CA THR A 35 -3.15 -39.98 -2.03
C THR A 35 -3.62 -38.91 -3.01
N ALA A 36 -2.91 -37.79 -3.06
CA ALA A 36 -3.09 -36.75 -4.07
C ALA A 36 -1.83 -36.65 -4.94
N VAL A 37 -2.00 -36.41 -6.24
CA VAL A 37 -0.91 -36.20 -7.19
C VAL A 37 -1.02 -34.79 -7.75
N LYS A 38 0.02 -33.98 -7.55
CA LYS A 38 0.16 -32.67 -8.18
C LYS A 38 1.06 -32.78 -9.41
N ILE A 39 0.58 -32.25 -10.53
CA ILE A 39 1.28 -32.19 -11.81
C ILE A 39 1.63 -30.73 -12.10
N ILE A 40 2.90 -30.45 -12.36
CA ILE A 40 3.46 -29.11 -12.56
C ILE A 40 4.01 -28.99 -13.99
N PHE A 41 3.58 -27.95 -14.70
CA PHE A 41 3.95 -27.66 -16.10
C PHE A 41 5.04 -26.59 -16.17
N LYS A 42 6.16 -26.88 -16.82
CA LYS A 42 7.32 -25.96 -16.92
C LYS A 42 7.05 -24.67 -17.73
N GLU A 43 6.15 -24.70 -18.72
CA GLU A 43 5.84 -23.56 -19.60
C GLU A 43 4.94 -22.49 -18.95
N GLU A 44 4.06 -22.86 -18.01
CA GLU A 44 3.21 -21.88 -17.29
C GLU A 44 4.06 -20.95 -16.42
N VAL A 45 5.17 -21.45 -15.88
CA VAL A 45 6.17 -20.66 -15.14
C VAL A 45 6.83 -19.64 -16.08
N HIS A 46 7.20 -20.06 -17.29
CA HIS A 46 7.88 -19.20 -18.26
C HIS A 46 6.97 -18.12 -18.89
N GLN A 47 5.67 -18.38 -19.09
CA GLN A 47 4.73 -17.38 -19.63
C GLN A 47 4.24 -16.35 -18.60
N GLN A 48 4.06 -16.73 -17.32
CA GLN A 48 3.80 -15.76 -16.25
C GLN A 48 4.99 -14.81 -16.04
N GLU A 49 6.19 -15.26 -16.38
CA GLU A 49 7.42 -14.48 -16.32
C GLU A 49 7.68 -13.63 -17.55
N LEU A 50 7.32 -14.06 -18.77
CA LEU A 50 7.32 -13.18 -19.95
C LEU A 50 6.45 -11.92 -19.74
N ASN A 51 5.37 -12.04 -18.95
CA ASN A 51 4.56 -10.89 -18.53
C ASN A 51 5.22 -10.04 -17.41
N ARG A 52 6.24 -10.57 -16.73
CA ARG A 52 7.11 -9.85 -15.76
C ARG A 52 8.42 -9.34 -16.39
N GLN A 53 8.81 -9.84 -17.57
CA GLN A 53 10.08 -9.59 -18.28
C GLN A 53 10.19 -8.22 -18.98
N ASN A 54 9.47 -7.19 -18.51
CA ASN A 54 9.84 -5.80 -18.81
C ASN A 54 10.96 -5.28 -17.88
N GLU A 55 11.49 -6.11 -16.98
CA GLU A 55 12.70 -5.79 -16.20
C GLU A 55 13.91 -6.61 -16.69
N PRO A 56 15.04 -5.96 -17.00
CA PRO A 56 16.20 -6.65 -17.54
C PRO A 56 17.10 -7.06 -16.38
N HIS A 57 17.01 -8.30 -15.88
CA HIS A 57 18.14 -9.09 -15.34
C HIS A 57 17.65 -10.51 -14.96
N ASN A 58 18.51 -11.49 -15.22
CA ASN A 58 18.41 -12.94 -14.92
C ASN A 58 17.59 -13.79 -15.91
N ARG A 59 18.30 -14.39 -16.88
CA ARG A 59 17.80 -15.42 -17.82
C ARG A 59 18.34 -16.83 -17.52
N GLY A 60 18.90 -17.08 -16.33
CA GLY A 60 19.71 -18.28 -16.07
C GLY A 60 19.41 -19.12 -14.82
N ASP A 61 18.65 -18.61 -13.84
CA ASP A 61 18.59 -19.21 -12.49
C ASP A 61 17.42 -20.19 -12.25
N ASP A 62 16.40 -20.19 -13.11
CA ASP A 62 15.09 -20.69 -12.64
C ASP A 62 14.90 -22.21 -12.82
N ALA A 63 15.61 -22.83 -13.77
CA ALA A 63 15.65 -24.29 -13.88
C ALA A 63 16.39 -24.94 -12.70
N LEU A 64 17.28 -24.19 -12.05
CA LEU A 64 17.99 -24.61 -10.85
C LEU A 64 17.08 -24.50 -9.61
N SER A 65 16.17 -23.52 -9.55
CA SER A 65 15.25 -23.33 -8.41
C SER A 65 14.26 -24.48 -8.24
N LEU A 66 13.59 -24.94 -9.31
CA LEU A 66 12.67 -26.09 -9.23
C LEU A 66 13.38 -27.41 -8.95
N LEU A 67 14.60 -27.57 -9.49
CA LEU A 67 15.43 -28.76 -9.22
C LEU A 67 15.96 -28.73 -7.78
N HIS A 68 16.26 -27.56 -7.25
CA HIS A 68 16.68 -27.36 -5.87
C HIS A 68 15.55 -27.66 -4.88
N GLU A 69 14.34 -27.13 -5.11
CA GLU A 69 13.15 -27.46 -4.30
C GLU A 69 12.85 -28.96 -4.34
N TYR A 70 12.99 -29.58 -5.51
CA TYR A 70 12.84 -31.02 -5.68
C TYR A 70 13.87 -31.82 -4.87
N ASN A 71 15.15 -31.45 -4.93
CA ASN A 71 16.21 -32.13 -4.17
C ASN A 71 15.97 -31.99 -2.66
N ILE A 72 15.55 -30.81 -2.20
CA ILE A 72 15.19 -30.60 -0.79
C ILE A 72 14.02 -31.51 -0.38
N MET A 73 12.98 -31.64 -1.21
CA MET A 73 11.84 -32.52 -0.92
C MET A 73 12.24 -34.01 -0.89
N GLU A 74 13.15 -34.42 -1.77
CA GLU A 74 13.65 -35.81 -1.80
C GLU A 74 14.55 -36.13 -0.60
N GLU A 75 15.34 -35.16 -0.14
CA GLU A 75 16.26 -35.27 1.00
C GLU A 75 15.55 -35.13 2.35
N SER A 76 14.53 -34.27 2.44
CA SER A 76 13.72 -34.02 3.65
C SER A 76 12.58 -35.03 3.83
N LYS A 77 12.92 -36.32 3.99
CA LYS A 77 11.96 -37.38 4.37
C LYS A 77 11.49 -37.30 5.83
N THR A 78 11.47 -36.10 6.41
CA THR A 78 11.01 -35.88 7.78
C THR A 78 9.48 -35.96 7.80
N SER A 79 8.96 -37.05 8.35
CA SER A 79 7.53 -37.20 8.62
C SER A 79 7.21 -36.40 9.89
N HIS A 80 6.55 -35.26 9.71
CA HIS A 80 6.03 -34.45 10.82
C HIS A 80 4.49 -34.47 10.75
N PRO A 81 3.77 -34.66 11.88
CA PRO A 81 2.31 -34.81 11.89
C PRO A 81 1.54 -33.57 11.39
N ASN A 82 2.21 -32.42 11.26
CA ASN A 82 1.61 -31.17 10.76
C ASN A 82 2.17 -30.71 9.40
N ILE A 83 3.02 -31.51 8.75
CA ILE A 83 3.51 -31.23 7.40
C ILE A 83 2.94 -32.31 6.49
N VAL A 84 2.38 -31.90 5.34
CA VAL A 84 1.82 -32.84 4.36
C VAL A 84 2.91 -33.82 3.96
N SER A 85 2.65 -35.10 4.18
CA SER A 85 3.62 -36.13 3.84
C SER A 85 3.77 -36.25 2.33
N ILE A 86 5.00 -36.12 1.83
CA ILE A 86 5.34 -36.40 0.43
C ILE A 86 5.78 -37.85 0.35
N PHE A 87 5.05 -38.66 -0.42
CA PHE A 87 5.35 -40.08 -0.60
C PHE A 87 6.29 -40.32 -1.77
N LYS A 88 6.13 -39.53 -2.84
CA LYS A 88 6.90 -39.70 -4.07
C LYS A 88 6.97 -38.38 -4.82
N CYS A 89 8.11 -38.08 -5.42
CA CYS A 89 8.23 -37.02 -6.40
C CYS A 89 9.05 -37.54 -7.58
N GLY A 90 8.85 -36.93 -8.76
CA GLY A 90 9.63 -37.33 -9.92
C GLY A 90 9.43 -36.42 -11.12
N LYS A 91 10.50 -36.32 -11.91
CA LYS A 91 10.50 -35.70 -13.23
C LYS A 91 10.03 -36.71 -14.28
N LEU A 92 9.05 -36.31 -15.08
CA LEU A 92 8.50 -37.13 -16.15
C LEU A 92 8.68 -36.43 -17.49
N VAL A 93 9.24 -37.15 -18.46
CA VAL A 93 9.27 -36.71 -19.86
C VAL A 93 8.03 -37.27 -20.55
N ILE A 94 7.20 -36.39 -21.07
CA ILE A 94 5.92 -36.74 -21.68
C ILE A 94 6.13 -37.12 -23.15
N THR A 95 5.60 -38.28 -23.53
CA THR A 95 5.51 -38.76 -24.91
C THR A 95 4.15 -38.41 -25.51
N LEU A 96 3.99 -38.56 -26.83
CA LEU A 96 2.69 -38.37 -27.49
C LEU A 96 1.59 -39.28 -26.92
N ASN A 97 1.93 -40.50 -26.48
CA ASN A 97 0.96 -41.40 -25.84
C ASN A 97 0.51 -40.88 -24.47
N ASP A 98 1.42 -40.28 -23.70
CA ASP A 98 1.11 -39.69 -22.39
C ASP A 98 0.15 -38.50 -22.51
N ILE A 99 0.25 -37.73 -23.60
CA ILE A 99 -0.68 -36.62 -23.90
C ILE A 99 -2.10 -37.15 -24.09
N GLY A 100 -2.26 -38.24 -24.86
CA GLY A 100 -3.56 -38.84 -25.10
C GLY A 100 -4.23 -39.35 -23.83
N GLU A 101 -3.45 -39.86 -22.86
CA GLU A 101 -3.98 -40.25 -21.54
C GLU A 101 -4.30 -39.04 -20.66
N LEU A 102 -3.47 -37.98 -20.67
CA LEU A 102 -3.75 -36.74 -19.94
C LEU A 102 -4.98 -36.00 -20.48
N THR A 103 -5.27 -36.08 -21.78
CA THR A 103 -6.50 -35.52 -22.35
C THR A 103 -7.74 -36.19 -21.76
N LYS A 104 -7.75 -37.53 -21.61
CA LYS A 104 -8.87 -38.23 -20.95
C LYS A 104 -9.04 -37.82 -19.49
N VAL A 105 -7.95 -37.48 -18.81
CA VAL A 105 -7.99 -36.94 -17.44
C VAL A 105 -8.52 -35.50 -17.44
N SER A 106 -8.18 -34.69 -18.45
CA SER A 106 -8.72 -33.34 -18.64
C SER A 106 -10.24 -33.33 -18.73
N ASP A 107 -10.83 -34.31 -19.42
CA ASP A 107 -12.29 -34.46 -19.56
C ASP A 107 -13.01 -34.68 -18.21
N THR A 108 -12.28 -34.97 -17.13
CA THR A 108 -12.81 -35.16 -15.76
C THR A 108 -12.72 -33.90 -14.89
N ILE A 109 -12.23 -32.78 -15.44
CA ILE A 109 -12.08 -31.51 -14.74
C ILE A 109 -13.38 -30.72 -14.85
N ASP A 110 -14.14 -30.60 -13.76
CA ASP A 110 -15.40 -29.84 -13.72
C ASP A 110 -15.21 -28.29 -13.83
N ASN A 111 -13.96 -27.81 -13.90
CA ASN A 111 -13.62 -26.39 -13.97
C ASN A 111 -13.17 -26.03 -15.40
N GLU A 112 -14.05 -25.37 -16.16
CA GLU A 112 -13.84 -25.03 -17.57
C GLU A 112 -12.51 -24.27 -17.80
N ASP A 113 -12.18 -23.28 -16.96
CA ASP A 113 -10.92 -22.52 -17.07
C ASP A 113 -9.67 -23.40 -16.89
N ALA A 114 -9.71 -24.34 -15.95
CA ALA A 114 -8.60 -25.26 -15.69
C ALA A 114 -8.50 -26.32 -16.78
N GLN A 115 -9.63 -26.79 -17.30
CA GLN A 115 -9.69 -27.71 -18.42
C GLN A 115 -9.11 -27.06 -19.68
N GLU A 116 -9.54 -25.86 -20.05
CA GLU A 116 -9.05 -25.13 -21.24
C GLU A 116 -7.53 -24.90 -21.17
N LYS A 117 -7.01 -24.51 -20.01
CA LYS A 117 -5.56 -24.32 -19.81
C LYS A 117 -4.79 -25.62 -19.95
N LEU A 118 -5.29 -26.71 -19.38
CA LEU A 118 -4.67 -28.03 -19.52
C LEU A 118 -4.68 -28.49 -20.99
N GLU A 119 -5.80 -28.34 -21.70
CA GLU A 119 -5.90 -28.67 -23.12
C GLU A 119 -4.92 -27.86 -23.98
N LEU A 120 -4.78 -26.56 -23.73
CA LEU A 120 -3.81 -25.71 -24.43
C LEU A 120 -2.36 -26.19 -24.22
N LEU A 121 -2.02 -26.61 -23.01
CA LEU A 121 -0.69 -27.17 -22.70
C LEU A 121 -0.46 -28.50 -23.42
N LEU A 122 -1.48 -29.36 -23.47
CA LEU A 122 -1.43 -30.65 -24.18
C LEU A 122 -1.31 -30.45 -25.71
N ILE A 123 -1.99 -29.44 -26.27
CA ILE A 123 -1.85 -29.05 -27.68
C ILE A 123 -0.43 -28.57 -27.99
N LYS A 124 0.20 -27.80 -27.10
CA LYS A 124 1.61 -27.38 -27.28
C LYS A 124 2.55 -28.57 -27.24
N ALA A 125 2.37 -29.47 -26.27
CA ALA A 125 3.18 -30.68 -26.14
C ALA A 125 3.06 -31.61 -27.36
N SER A 126 1.90 -31.66 -28.02
CA SER A 126 1.70 -32.51 -29.21
C SER A 126 2.39 -32.00 -30.48
N ARG A 127 2.86 -30.74 -30.51
CA ARG A 127 3.60 -30.14 -31.63
C ARG A 127 5.07 -30.58 -31.74
N GLY A 128 5.46 -31.63 -31.03
CA GLY A 128 6.73 -32.34 -31.22
C GLY A 128 7.90 -31.84 -30.38
N THR A 129 7.65 -31.02 -29.36
CA THR A 129 8.69 -30.62 -28.39
C THR A 129 8.56 -31.50 -27.14
N PRO A 130 9.56 -32.33 -26.78
CA PRO A 130 9.54 -33.10 -25.55
C PRO A 130 9.33 -32.17 -24.36
N PHE A 131 8.24 -32.37 -23.62
CA PHE A 131 7.91 -31.54 -22.47
C PHE A 131 8.16 -32.30 -21.18
N THR A 132 8.71 -31.59 -20.19
CA THR A 132 8.98 -32.15 -18.86
C THR A 132 7.88 -31.72 -17.90
N LEU A 133 7.27 -32.69 -17.22
CA LEU A 133 6.42 -32.46 -16.06
C LEU A 133 7.15 -32.83 -14.78
N PHE A 134 6.74 -32.18 -13.69
CA PHE A 134 7.06 -32.63 -12.35
C PHE A 134 5.80 -33.18 -11.69
N THR A 135 5.97 -34.30 -10.99
CA THR A 135 4.89 -34.97 -10.27
C THR A 135 5.25 -35.07 -8.79
N ILE A 136 4.27 -34.79 -7.93
CA ILE A 136 4.39 -34.94 -6.48
C ILE A 136 3.19 -35.74 -6.00
N GLU A 137 3.42 -36.95 -5.52
CA GLU A 137 2.46 -37.77 -4.79
C GLU A 137 2.57 -37.49 -3.29
N MET A 138 1.46 -37.07 -2.70
CA MET A 138 1.38 -36.59 -1.32
C MET A 138 0.14 -37.14 -0.61
N GLU A 139 0.09 -36.98 0.70
CA GLU A 139 -1.08 -37.30 1.51
C GLU A 139 -2.35 -36.58 1.02
N LEU A 140 -3.45 -37.33 0.89
CA LEU A 140 -4.74 -36.73 0.58
C LEU A 140 -5.30 -36.03 1.82
N CYS A 141 -5.16 -34.70 1.85
CA CYS A 141 -5.73 -33.87 2.89
C CYS A 141 -7.23 -33.60 2.66
N GLY A 142 -7.93 -33.21 3.73
CA GLY A 142 -9.29 -32.70 3.65
C GLY A 142 -9.38 -31.32 2.99
N GLN A 143 -10.47 -30.60 3.24
CA GLN A 143 -10.59 -29.21 2.80
C GLN A 143 -9.47 -28.36 3.38
N ASN A 144 -8.93 -27.43 2.59
CA ASN A 144 -7.99 -26.44 3.13
C ASN A 144 -8.70 -25.53 4.15
N LEU A 145 -7.93 -24.91 5.04
CA LEU A 145 -8.43 -24.07 6.13
C LEU A 145 -9.38 -22.97 5.62
N ARG A 146 -9.06 -22.33 4.49
CA ARG A 146 -9.91 -21.28 3.91
C ARG A 146 -11.29 -21.81 3.52
N SER A 147 -11.35 -22.92 2.79
CA SER A 147 -12.60 -23.56 2.38
C SER A 147 -13.39 -24.04 3.59
N TRP A 148 -12.70 -24.64 4.57
CA TRP A 148 -13.34 -25.10 5.80
C TRP A 148 -13.94 -23.94 6.60
N LEU A 149 -13.19 -22.84 6.79
CA LEU A 149 -13.69 -21.63 7.46
C LEU A 149 -14.90 -21.05 6.76
N HIS A 150 -14.88 -21.01 5.42
CA HIS A 150 -16.00 -20.51 4.65
C HIS A 150 -17.25 -21.39 4.86
N SER A 151 -17.12 -22.71 4.77
CA SER A 151 -18.20 -23.66 5.00
C SER A 151 -18.72 -23.69 6.45
N ASN A 152 -17.93 -23.19 7.40
CA ASN A 152 -18.27 -23.19 8.83
C ASN A 152 -18.41 -21.77 9.42
N SER A 153 -18.51 -20.74 8.56
CA SER A 153 -18.51 -19.32 8.94
C SER A 153 -19.64 -18.89 9.89
N HIS A 154 -20.68 -19.71 10.05
CA HIS A 154 -21.78 -19.49 10.98
C HIS A 154 -21.48 -19.91 12.43
N ARG A 155 -20.33 -20.56 12.68
CA ARG A 155 -19.91 -20.97 14.03
C ARG A 155 -18.78 -20.05 14.50
N LYS A 156 -18.96 -19.47 15.70
CA LYS A 156 -17.85 -18.85 16.43
C LYS A 156 -16.99 -19.98 16.96
N TYR A 157 -15.75 -20.06 16.48
CA TYR A 157 -14.75 -20.96 17.04
C TYR A 157 -13.79 -20.14 17.88
N ASP A 158 -13.48 -20.64 19.06
CA ASP A 158 -12.29 -20.17 19.76
C ASP A 158 -11.05 -20.68 19.01
N LEU A 159 -9.95 -19.91 18.95
CA LEU A 159 -8.73 -20.31 18.20
C LEU A 159 -8.22 -21.72 18.62
N PRO A 160 -8.29 -22.13 19.91
CA PRO A 160 -8.01 -23.49 20.32
C PRO A 160 -8.96 -24.54 19.72
N GLU A 161 -10.25 -24.26 19.65
CA GLU A 161 -11.25 -25.17 19.06
C GLU A 161 -11.07 -25.31 17.54
N LEU A 162 -10.68 -24.23 16.88
CA LEU A 162 -10.33 -24.20 15.45
C LEU A 162 -9.12 -25.10 15.17
N ILE A 163 -8.11 -25.04 16.03
CA ILE A 163 -6.91 -25.88 15.95
C ILE A 163 -7.24 -27.35 16.25
N VAL A 164 -8.12 -27.61 17.24
CA VAL A 164 -8.61 -28.94 17.62
C VAL A 164 -9.42 -29.60 16.49
N ALA A 165 -10.32 -28.85 15.85
CA ALA A 165 -11.20 -29.34 14.78
C ALA A 165 -10.43 -29.76 13.51
N MET A 166 -9.26 -29.15 13.27
CA MET A 166 -8.49 -29.38 12.06
C MET A 166 -7.50 -30.55 12.13
N THR A 167 -7.22 -31.13 13.32
CA THR A 167 -6.04 -32.03 13.43
C THR A 167 -6.06 -33.21 14.45
N ARG A 168 -6.95 -33.33 15.47
CA ARG A 168 -7.06 -34.44 16.50
C ARG A 168 -5.79 -34.80 17.36
N PRO A 169 -5.88 -35.54 18.52
CA PRO A 169 -6.83 -35.48 19.64
C PRO A 169 -6.22 -35.10 21.02
N ILE A 170 -4.91 -34.82 21.18
CA ILE A 170 -4.31 -34.50 22.51
C ILE A 170 -3.57 -33.14 22.45
N PRO A 171 -4.06 -32.10 23.18
CA PRO A 171 -3.53 -30.73 23.13
C PRO A 171 -2.17 -30.49 23.78
N GLU A 172 -1.83 -31.22 24.85
CA GLU A 172 -0.67 -30.88 25.69
C GLU A 172 0.71 -31.24 25.08
N GLU A 173 0.75 -32.10 24.07
CA GLU A 173 2.01 -32.55 23.44
C GLU A 173 2.55 -31.56 22.38
N ARG A 174 1.68 -30.72 21.80
CA ARG A 174 2.01 -29.89 20.63
C ARG A 174 2.92 -28.70 20.91
N PHE A 175 2.83 -28.10 22.10
CA PHE A 175 3.71 -26.98 22.46
C PHE A 175 5.17 -27.42 22.62
N LYS A 176 5.39 -28.66 23.07
CA LYS A 176 6.74 -29.24 23.14
C LYS A 176 7.30 -29.63 21.77
N ASP A 177 6.45 -30.05 20.84
CA ASP A 177 6.90 -30.56 19.54
C ASP A 177 7.29 -29.45 18.55
N ILE A 178 6.66 -28.26 18.63
CA ILE A 178 7.08 -27.07 17.87
C ILE A 178 8.44 -26.55 18.38
N GLU A 179 8.68 -26.60 19.69
CA GLU A 179 9.97 -26.25 20.29
C GLU A 179 11.09 -27.27 19.95
N ASN A 180 10.73 -28.52 19.64
CA ASN A 180 11.67 -29.59 19.30
C ASN A 180 12.02 -29.68 17.80
N LEU A 181 11.49 -28.78 16.95
CA LEU A 181 11.96 -28.62 15.58
C LEU A 181 13.38 -28.04 15.59
N VAL A 182 14.38 -28.90 15.74
CA VAL A 182 15.78 -28.55 15.50
C VAL A 182 15.93 -28.33 13.99
N PHE A 183 15.83 -27.08 13.55
CA PHE A 183 16.31 -26.68 12.23
C PHE A 183 17.80 -27.00 12.18
N SER A 184 18.19 -28.00 11.38
CA SER A 184 19.61 -28.20 11.09
C SER A 184 20.14 -26.90 10.52
N THR A 185 21.16 -26.34 11.17
CA THR A 185 21.75 -25.02 10.90
C THR A 185 22.46 -24.90 9.54
N ASN A 186 22.22 -25.83 8.63
CA ASN A 186 22.71 -25.79 7.28
C ASN A 186 21.51 -26.00 6.35
N GLU A 187 21.37 -25.03 5.45
CA GLU A 187 20.56 -25.04 4.23
C GLU A 187 19.17 -24.37 4.30
N ASN A 188 19.01 -23.44 3.35
CA ASN A 188 17.85 -22.59 3.17
C ASN A 188 16.64 -23.43 2.76
N TYR A 189 15.75 -23.72 3.72
CA TYR A 189 14.43 -24.23 3.40
C TYR A 189 13.61 -23.13 2.71
N TYR A 190 13.52 -23.20 1.39
CA TYR A 190 12.47 -22.56 0.62
C TYR A 190 11.22 -23.43 0.71
N PHE A 191 10.42 -23.20 1.76
CA PHE A 191 9.00 -23.12 1.46
C PHE A 191 8.84 -21.86 0.61
N VAL A 192 8.18 -21.98 -0.54
CA VAL A 192 7.52 -20.83 -1.16
C VAL A 192 6.06 -20.84 -0.69
N PRO A 193 5.73 -20.35 0.52
CA PRO A 193 4.45 -19.70 0.64
C PRO A 193 4.56 -18.41 -0.16
N THR A 194 3.49 -18.08 -0.85
CA THR A 194 3.11 -16.71 -1.15
C THR A 194 3.50 -15.81 0.03
N GLN A 195 4.62 -15.09 -0.08
CA GLN A 195 5.25 -14.26 0.96
C GLN A 195 5.16 -14.84 2.38
N VAL A 196 6.23 -15.47 2.89
CA VAL A 196 6.32 -15.83 4.33
C VAL A 196 6.15 -14.54 5.14
N GLU A 197 4.97 -14.33 5.72
CA GLU A 197 4.72 -13.30 6.71
C GLU A 197 5.14 -13.86 8.06
N ILE A 198 6.17 -13.29 8.66
CA ILE A 198 6.56 -13.63 10.03
C ILE A 198 5.77 -12.71 10.95
N LEU A 199 4.82 -13.27 11.69
CA LEU A 199 4.01 -12.52 12.64
C LEU A 199 4.62 -12.62 14.04
N HIS A 200 5.04 -11.49 14.59
CA HIS A 200 5.41 -11.37 16.00
C HIS A 200 4.35 -10.56 16.73
N SER A 201 3.89 -11.06 17.87
CA SER A 201 3.11 -10.25 18.81
C SER A 201 4.03 -9.80 19.94
N VAL A 202 4.12 -8.50 20.17
CA VAL A 202 5.10 -7.91 21.10
C VAL A 202 4.44 -7.04 22.15
N THR A 203 5.01 -7.04 23.35
CA THR A 203 4.51 -6.25 24.48
C THR A 203 5.39 -5.08 24.85
N CYS A 204 6.63 -5.00 24.36
CA CYS A 204 7.56 -3.92 24.68
C CYS A 204 8.44 -3.51 23.50
N THR A 205 9.05 -2.34 23.59
CA THR A 205 9.89 -1.79 22.51
C THR A 205 11.19 -2.58 22.31
N GLN A 206 11.76 -3.16 23.36
CA GLN A 206 13.00 -3.94 23.27
C GLN A 206 12.82 -5.19 22.38
N GLU A 207 11.67 -5.86 22.47
CA GLU A 207 11.34 -6.98 21.57
C GLU A 207 11.32 -6.54 20.10
N ILE A 208 10.75 -5.37 19.80
CA ILE A 208 10.70 -4.81 18.45
C ILE A 208 12.12 -4.59 17.92
N ALA A 209 12.98 -3.97 18.72
CA ALA A 209 14.38 -3.73 18.34
C ALA A 209 15.10 -5.04 18.03
N SER A 210 14.97 -6.06 18.88
CA SER A 210 15.58 -7.38 18.67
C SER A 210 15.07 -8.07 17.40
N ILE A 211 13.77 -8.02 17.13
CA ILE A 211 13.17 -8.59 15.91
C ILE A 211 13.70 -7.86 14.66
N LEU A 212 13.69 -6.52 14.70
CA LEU A 212 14.19 -5.71 13.59
C LEU A 212 15.69 -5.90 13.37
N GLU A 213 16.49 -6.14 14.41
CA GLU A 213 17.91 -6.45 14.28
C GLU A 213 18.16 -7.82 13.65
N ALA A 214 17.38 -8.84 14.04
CA ALA A 214 17.51 -10.22 13.55
C ALA A 214 17.07 -10.42 12.09
N ASP A 215 16.14 -9.60 11.59
CA ASP A 215 15.62 -9.74 10.23
C ASP A 215 16.67 -9.42 9.15
N ASN A 216 16.78 -10.22 8.08
CA ASN A 216 17.74 -9.95 7.01
C ASN A 216 17.17 -9.09 5.87
N GLY A 217 15.92 -8.61 5.98
CA GLY A 217 15.26 -7.72 5.02
C GLY A 217 14.71 -8.40 3.77
N THR A 218 14.82 -9.74 3.66
CA THR A 218 14.38 -10.49 2.47
C THR A 218 12.90 -10.84 2.48
N ARG A 219 12.26 -10.84 3.65
CA ARG A 219 10.86 -11.24 3.84
C ARG A 219 10.01 -10.09 4.35
N LYS A 220 8.69 -10.26 4.28
CA LYS A 220 7.76 -9.34 4.90
C LYS A 220 7.65 -9.68 6.39
N LEU A 221 8.01 -8.73 7.24
CA LEU A 221 7.97 -8.90 8.69
C LEU A 221 6.78 -8.13 9.25
N VAL A 222 5.88 -8.83 9.94
CA VAL A 222 4.67 -8.25 10.55
C VAL A 222 4.84 -8.26 12.07
N ILE A 223 4.78 -7.08 12.68
CA ILE A 223 4.89 -6.89 14.12
C ILE A 223 3.55 -6.33 14.62
N SER A 224 2.83 -7.16 15.37
CA SER A 224 1.59 -6.83 16.05
C SER A 224 1.89 -6.26 17.43
N LEU A 225 1.49 -5.01 17.64
CA LEU A 225 1.61 -4.28 18.89
C LEU A 225 0.32 -4.49 19.69
N ILE A 226 0.47 -5.12 20.86
CA ILE A 226 -0.62 -5.42 21.78
C ILE A 226 -0.89 -4.17 22.64
N ASN A 227 -2.11 -3.98 23.13
CA ASN A 227 -2.49 -2.81 23.95
C ASN A 227 -1.45 -2.46 25.04
N ASN A 228 -0.60 -1.47 24.75
CA ASN A 228 0.46 -1.00 25.64
C ASN A 228 0.99 0.37 25.18
N SER A 229 1.88 0.93 26.00
CA SER A 229 2.71 2.08 25.64
C SER A 229 4.11 1.61 25.20
N TYR A 230 4.61 2.20 24.12
CA TYR A 230 5.91 1.90 23.54
C TYR A 230 6.77 3.17 23.50
N ASP A 231 8.07 3.01 23.70
CA ASP A 231 9.07 4.04 23.42
C ASP A 231 9.20 4.29 21.90
N GLU A 232 10.11 5.19 21.50
CA GLU A 232 10.35 5.49 20.10
C GLU A 232 10.81 4.25 19.32
N ILE A 233 10.17 4.00 18.17
CA ILE A 233 10.49 2.88 17.28
C ILE A 233 11.25 3.39 16.07
N LEU A 234 12.42 2.79 15.84
CA LEU A 234 13.25 3.06 14.67
C LEU A 234 13.17 1.89 13.68
N VAL A 235 12.69 2.16 12.48
CA VAL A 235 12.61 1.19 11.38
C VAL A 235 13.67 1.51 10.34
N THR A 236 14.74 0.73 10.30
CA THR A 236 15.85 0.89 9.33
C THR A 236 15.80 -0.10 8.17
N LYS A 237 14.91 -1.10 8.23
CA LYS A 237 14.77 -2.17 7.22
C LYS A 237 13.49 -2.01 6.40
N SER A 238 13.48 -2.60 5.22
CA SER A 238 12.36 -2.58 4.28
C SER A 238 11.40 -3.74 4.53
N ASN A 239 10.19 -3.69 3.93
CA ASN A 239 9.18 -4.75 4.01
C ASN A 239 8.67 -5.04 5.44
N ILE A 240 8.62 -4.00 6.28
CA ILE A 240 8.14 -4.09 7.66
C ILE A 240 6.67 -3.65 7.74
N GLU A 241 5.87 -4.32 8.54
CA GLU A 241 4.51 -3.92 8.85
C GLU A 241 4.34 -3.85 10.38
N LEU A 242 4.08 -2.65 10.90
CA LEU A 242 3.76 -2.41 12.31
C LEU A 242 2.24 -2.20 12.42
N ILE A 243 1.56 -3.08 13.17
CA ILE A 243 0.09 -3.04 13.31
C ILE A 243 -0.25 -2.98 14.80
N GLY A 244 -0.94 -1.94 15.25
CA GLY A 244 -1.59 -1.94 16.56
C GLY A 244 -2.91 -2.72 16.53
N GLU A 245 -3.23 -3.41 17.64
CA GLU A 245 -4.54 -4.04 17.82
C GLU A 245 -5.68 -3.02 17.72
N SER A 246 -5.46 -1.80 18.24
CA SER A 246 -6.40 -0.70 18.13
C SER A 246 -5.69 0.65 18.25
N GLN A 247 -6.25 1.66 17.57
CA GLN A 247 -5.74 3.03 17.63
C GLN A 247 -5.79 3.61 19.05
N GLU A 248 -6.75 3.20 19.88
CA GLU A 248 -6.91 3.73 21.25
C GLU A 248 -6.05 2.98 22.28
N GLY A 249 -5.71 1.72 22.02
CA GLY A 249 -5.00 0.89 22.98
C GLY A 249 -3.49 0.80 22.78
N VAL A 250 -2.97 1.18 21.60
CA VAL A 250 -1.51 1.22 21.33
C VAL A 250 -1.04 2.65 21.20
N ILE A 251 -0.20 3.09 22.15
CA ILE A 251 0.38 4.44 22.17
C ILE A 251 1.89 4.31 22.02
N ILE A 252 2.46 5.00 21.04
CA ILE A 252 3.90 4.96 20.74
C ILE A 252 4.45 6.35 20.94
N ALA A 253 5.59 6.46 21.63
CA ALA A 253 6.29 7.71 21.80
C ALA A 253 6.55 8.31 20.42
N GLY A 254 7.37 7.71 19.56
CA GLY A 254 7.55 8.19 18.18
C GLY A 254 7.83 7.06 17.21
N ILE A 255 7.76 7.34 15.91
CA ILE A 255 8.20 6.39 14.88
C ILE A 255 9.10 7.11 13.89
N LYS A 256 10.26 6.52 13.63
CA LYS A 256 11.20 6.99 12.61
C LYS A 256 11.46 5.88 11.58
N ILE A 257 11.18 6.16 10.31
CA ILE A 257 11.57 5.32 9.17
C ILE A 257 12.82 5.91 8.54
N GLY A 258 13.91 5.14 8.58
CA GLY A 258 15.22 5.57 8.09
C GLY A 258 15.29 5.70 6.57
N ALA A 259 16.27 6.47 6.10
CA ALA A 259 16.48 6.81 4.69
C ALA A 259 16.47 5.64 3.69
N ASN A 260 16.87 4.43 4.10
CA ASN A 260 16.97 3.26 3.22
C ASN A 260 15.86 2.22 3.44
N ALA A 261 14.94 2.47 4.38
CA ALA A 261 13.78 1.63 4.59
C ALA A 261 12.70 1.99 3.58
N SER A 262 12.09 1.02 2.92
CA SER A 262 11.00 1.20 1.96
C SER A 262 9.96 0.11 2.14
N LYS A 263 8.74 0.33 1.60
CA LYS A 263 7.62 -0.62 1.76
C LYS A 263 7.29 -0.92 3.23
N VAL A 264 7.44 0.09 4.09
CA VAL A 264 7.06 0.00 5.50
C VAL A 264 5.59 0.40 5.65
N SER A 265 4.82 -0.38 6.41
CA SER A 265 3.42 -0.10 6.72
C SER A 265 3.25 0.14 8.22
N ILE A 266 2.56 1.21 8.60
CA ILE A 266 2.25 1.58 9.99
C ILE A 266 0.73 1.73 10.11
N MET A 267 0.11 0.94 10.99
CA MET A 267 -1.34 0.86 11.06
C MET A 267 -1.91 0.79 12.48
N ASN A 268 -3.11 1.38 12.66
CA ASN A 268 -3.98 1.19 13.82
C ASN A 268 -3.34 1.52 15.18
N LEU A 269 -2.70 2.68 15.29
CA LEU A 269 -2.01 3.09 16.51
C LEU A 269 -2.11 4.60 16.76
N SER A 270 -1.72 5.03 17.96
CA SER A 270 -1.59 6.44 18.31
C SER A 270 -0.12 6.84 18.53
N ILE A 271 0.23 8.05 18.08
CA ILE A 271 1.49 8.72 18.41
C ILE A 271 1.25 9.65 19.60
N ALA A 272 2.10 9.51 20.62
CA ALA A 272 2.01 10.24 21.87
C ALA A 272 2.11 11.76 21.68
N LEU A 273 1.62 12.50 22.69
CA LEU A 273 1.73 13.95 22.73
C LEU A 273 3.21 14.37 22.63
N ASP A 274 3.50 15.42 21.85
CA ASP A 274 4.84 16.01 21.68
C ASP A 274 5.87 15.15 20.92
N HIS A 275 5.41 14.10 20.26
CA HIS A 275 6.27 13.25 19.46
C HIS A 275 5.83 13.21 18.00
N GLN A 276 6.62 12.53 17.17
CA GLN A 276 6.49 12.59 15.72
C GLN A 276 6.48 11.22 15.06
N LEU A 277 5.84 11.17 13.88
CA LEU A 277 6.12 10.18 12.86
C LEU A 277 7.00 10.85 11.79
N LEU A 278 8.20 10.31 11.56
CA LEU A 278 9.16 10.80 10.58
C LEU A 278 9.50 9.71 9.56
N ILE A 279 9.32 10.01 8.28
CA ILE A 279 9.85 9.22 7.15
C ILE A 279 10.98 10.05 6.51
N GLU A 280 12.20 9.52 6.49
CA GLU A 280 13.38 10.24 6.00
C GLU A 280 13.53 10.26 4.47
N TYR A 281 14.41 11.12 3.96
CA TYR A 281 14.76 11.17 2.54
C TYR A 281 15.36 9.84 2.07
N GLY A 282 15.00 9.39 0.87
CA GLY A 282 15.41 8.10 0.30
C GLY A 282 14.39 6.98 0.55
N SER A 283 13.53 7.13 1.56
CA SER A 283 12.49 6.17 1.89
C SER A 283 11.32 6.28 0.91
N SER A 284 10.83 5.15 0.41
CA SER A 284 9.80 5.12 -0.63
C SER A 284 8.73 4.05 -0.41
N TYR A 285 7.55 4.29 -0.99
CA TYR A 285 6.44 3.32 -1.01
C TYR A 285 5.94 2.90 0.38
N ASN A 286 6.04 3.79 1.37
CA ASN A 286 5.52 3.50 2.70
C ASN A 286 4.03 3.81 2.80
N LEU A 287 3.35 3.11 3.70
CA LEU A 287 1.94 3.28 4.00
C LEU A 287 1.76 3.63 5.48
N VAL A 288 1.12 4.76 5.76
CA VAL A 288 0.66 5.11 7.10
C VAL A 288 -0.87 5.12 7.05
N LYS A 289 -1.54 4.28 7.83
CA LYS A 289 -3.01 4.15 7.76
C LYS A 289 -3.64 4.09 9.14
N ASN A 290 -4.72 4.84 9.35
CA ASN A 290 -5.49 4.80 10.60
C ASN A 290 -4.62 5.12 11.84
N VAL A 291 -3.87 6.22 11.75
CA VAL A 291 -2.97 6.69 12.81
C VAL A 291 -3.52 7.98 13.43
N ARG A 292 -3.54 8.04 14.76
CA ARG A 292 -3.96 9.20 15.53
C ARG A 292 -2.78 9.88 16.19
N PHE A 293 -2.66 11.18 16.05
CA PHE A 293 -1.66 12.00 16.71
C PHE A 293 -2.32 12.75 17.86
N LEU A 294 -1.88 12.50 19.10
CA LEU A 294 -2.52 13.08 20.29
C LEU A 294 -2.30 14.59 20.42
N GLY A 295 -1.30 15.15 19.73
CA GLY A 295 -1.04 16.60 19.63
C GLY A 295 0.44 16.97 19.78
N GLY A 296 0.75 18.26 19.89
CA GLY A 296 2.10 18.73 20.20
C GLY A 296 2.17 20.19 20.65
N SER A 297 3.14 20.51 21.51
CA SER A 297 3.25 21.73 22.32
C SER A 297 4.43 22.65 21.97
N ASN A 298 5.02 22.50 20.77
CA ASN A 298 6.10 23.31 20.13
C ASN A 298 7.48 22.65 20.00
N LYS A 299 7.71 21.43 20.51
CA LYS A 299 9.05 20.80 20.41
C LYS A 299 9.41 20.36 18.99
N ASN A 300 8.42 19.91 18.22
CA ASN A 300 8.61 19.45 16.86
C ASN A 300 7.97 20.44 15.89
N ARG A 301 8.70 20.77 14.82
CA ARG A 301 8.15 21.62 13.75
C ARG A 301 6.97 20.96 13.06
N ASN A 302 7.07 19.65 12.81
CA ASN A 302 6.06 18.83 12.14
C ASN A 302 5.73 17.61 13.01
N ILE A 303 4.44 17.30 13.21
CA ILE A 303 4.03 16.10 13.97
C ILE A 303 4.04 14.84 13.09
N CYS A 304 3.61 14.97 11.83
CA CYS A 304 3.77 13.94 10.81
C CYS A 304 4.63 14.51 9.69
N GLU A 305 5.86 14.03 9.57
CA GLU A 305 6.80 14.45 8.53
C GLU A 305 7.10 13.31 7.57
N ILE A 306 6.59 13.42 6.33
CA ILE A 306 6.81 12.42 5.28
C ILE A 306 7.71 12.98 4.20
N ARG A 307 8.95 12.48 4.16
CA ARG A 307 9.93 12.75 3.10
C ARG A 307 10.04 11.55 2.16
N GLY A 308 10.73 11.74 1.03
CA GLY A 308 10.97 10.67 0.05
C GLY A 308 9.88 10.58 -1.02
N THR A 309 9.65 9.39 -1.57
CA THR A 309 8.90 9.23 -2.82
C THR A 309 7.76 8.23 -2.74
N ARG A 310 6.58 8.60 -3.26
CA ARG A 310 5.40 7.72 -3.39
C ARG A 310 4.94 7.12 -2.05
N ASN A 311 5.05 7.89 -0.98
CA ASN A 311 4.48 7.49 0.32
C ASN A 311 2.99 7.83 0.37
N VAL A 312 2.21 7.00 1.05
CA VAL A 312 0.77 7.19 1.20
C VAL A 312 0.42 7.26 2.67
N ALA A 313 -0.24 8.33 3.08
CA ALA A 313 -0.78 8.49 4.41
C ALA A 313 -2.30 8.65 4.31
N LYS A 314 -3.07 7.78 4.97
CA LYS A 314 -4.53 7.82 4.89
C LYS A 314 -5.23 7.59 6.22
N GLN A 315 -6.41 8.18 6.39
CA GLN A 315 -7.20 8.06 7.62
C GLN A 315 -6.40 8.53 8.83
N LEU A 316 -5.86 9.75 8.75
CA LEU A 316 -5.08 10.35 9.83
C LEU A 316 -5.95 11.29 10.65
N SER A 317 -5.74 11.31 11.97
CA SER A 317 -6.37 12.31 12.83
C SER A 317 -5.33 13.01 13.72
N PHE A 318 -5.44 14.33 13.85
CA PHE A 318 -4.56 15.15 14.67
C PHE A 318 -5.38 15.89 15.71
N GLY A 319 -4.97 15.80 16.97
CA GLY A 319 -5.49 16.62 18.07
C GLY A 319 -5.04 18.08 17.94
N ASN A 320 -4.68 18.69 19.07
CA ASN A 320 -4.17 20.07 19.08
C ASN A 320 -2.67 20.08 18.78
N VAL A 321 -2.29 20.68 17.66
CA VAL A 321 -0.89 20.86 17.23
C VAL A 321 -0.54 22.34 17.33
N ALA A 322 0.49 22.66 18.10
CA ALA A 322 0.86 24.05 18.31
C ALA A 322 1.70 24.64 17.16
N GLU A 323 2.34 23.79 16.34
CA GLU A 323 3.11 24.18 15.15
C GLU A 323 2.49 23.58 13.86
N THR A 324 3.23 22.75 13.11
CA THR A 324 2.75 22.15 11.86
C THR A 324 2.24 20.72 12.08
N ALA A 325 1.01 20.43 11.64
CA ALA A 325 0.47 19.07 11.73
C ALA A 325 1.15 18.12 10.73
N ILE A 326 1.16 18.50 9.44
CA ILE A 326 1.77 17.70 8.37
C ILE A 326 2.87 18.48 7.66
N GLY A 327 4.09 17.95 7.65
CA GLY A 327 5.17 18.38 6.78
C GLY A 327 5.45 17.33 5.71
N THR A 328 5.62 17.73 4.46
CA THR A 328 6.06 16.78 3.42
C THR A 328 7.05 17.38 2.44
N SER A 329 7.99 16.54 2.00
CA SER A 329 8.93 16.86 0.93
C SER A 329 9.24 15.61 0.09
N GLY A 330 9.88 15.81 -1.06
CA GLY A 330 10.12 14.74 -2.04
C GLY A 330 9.05 14.69 -3.13
N PHE A 331 8.68 13.51 -3.60
CA PHE A 331 7.92 13.35 -4.85
C PHE A 331 6.71 12.43 -4.71
N TYR A 332 5.56 12.85 -5.23
CA TYR A 332 4.38 11.99 -5.38
C TYR A 332 3.85 11.39 -4.07
N ASN A 333 4.03 12.06 -2.93
CA ASN A 333 3.40 11.63 -1.68
C ASN A 333 1.91 11.99 -1.69
N SER A 334 1.08 11.15 -1.07
CA SER A 334 -0.37 11.31 -1.04
C SER A 334 -0.89 11.28 0.38
N PHE A 335 -1.76 12.23 0.71
CA PHE A 335 -2.47 12.32 1.97
C PHE A 335 -3.97 12.24 1.71
N GLN A 336 -4.67 11.30 2.35
CA GLN A 336 -6.09 11.04 2.12
C GLN A 336 -6.87 10.93 3.41
N ASP A 337 -8.07 11.50 3.49
CA ASP A 337 -8.98 11.36 4.64
C ASP A 337 -8.30 11.80 5.94
N VAL A 338 -7.83 13.04 5.96
CA VAL A 338 -7.06 13.62 7.07
C VAL A 338 -7.93 14.60 7.85
N VAL A 339 -7.99 14.46 9.16
CA VAL A 339 -8.70 15.39 10.05
C VAL A 339 -7.71 16.06 11.00
N ILE A 340 -7.66 17.39 11.00
CA ILE A 340 -6.82 18.20 11.88
C ILE A 340 -7.74 19.08 12.73
N GLU A 341 -7.79 18.82 14.04
CA GLU A 341 -8.62 19.60 14.96
C GLU A 341 -8.10 21.03 15.10
N ARG A 342 -6.80 21.19 15.38
CA ARG A 342 -6.15 22.49 15.48
C ARG A 342 -4.67 22.43 15.10
N ALA A 343 -4.18 23.41 14.34
CA ALA A 343 -2.76 23.56 14.01
C ALA A 343 -2.33 25.05 13.95
N ASN A 344 -1.04 25.40 14.09
CA ASN A 344 -0.60 26.71 13.60
C ASN A 344 -0.57 26.71 12.07
N ILE A 345 0.05 25.67 11.51
CA ILE A 345 0.05 25.37 10.07
C ILE A 345 -0.53 23.97 9.85
N ALA A 346 -1.62 23.83 9.08
CA ALA A 346 -2.23 22.50 8.92
C ALA A 346 -1.35 21.58 8.04
N VAL A 347 -0.94 22.06 6.87
CA VAL A 347 -0.10 21.28 5.94
C VAL A 347 0.97 22.16 5.29
N HIS A 348 2.22 21.72 5.37
CA HIS A 348 3.37 22.37 4.77
C HIS A 348 4.04 21.47 3.72
N ILE A 349 4.00 21.88 2.45
CA ILE A 349 4.46 21.12 1.28
C ILE A 349 5.71 21.75 0.67
N ASN A 350 6.83 21.03 0.75
CA ASN A 350 8.08 21.33 0.07
C ASN A 350 8.51 20.17 -0.85
N GLY A 351 7.56 19.64 -1.61
CA GLY A 351 7.74 18.51 -2.54
C GLY A 351 6.94 18.72 -3.82
N GLU A 352 7.22 17.91 -4.84
CA GLU A 352 6.55 17.95 -6.14
C GLU A 352 5.56 16.79 -6.29
N GLY A 353 4.45 17.01 -6.99
CA GLY A 353 3.47 15.95 -7.26
C GLY A 353 2.68 15.52 -6.02
N ILE A 354 2.63 16.35 -4.98
CA ILE A 354 1.96 16.00 -3.72
C ILE A 354 0.46 16.06 -3.89
N ARG A 355 -0.25 15.01 -3.45
CA ARG A 355 -1.72 14.96 -3.48
C ARG A 355 -2.30 15.07 -2.09
N LEU A 356 -3.22 16.02 -1.90
CA LEU A 356 -4.07 16.14 -0.72
C LEU A 356 -5.52 15.85 -1.14
N LYS A 357 -6.14 14.84 -0.55
CA LYS A 357 -7.53 14.48 -0.83
C LYS A 357 -8.34 14.35 0.45
N ASN A 358 -9.50 15.00 0.52
CA ASN A 358 -10.37 14.96 1.70
C ASN A 358 -9.62 15.34 3.00
N VAL A 359 -8.91 16.48 2.96
CA VAL A 359 -8.21 17.03 4.12
C VAL A 359 -9.10 18.07 4.79
N VAL A 360 -9.42 17.85 6.05
CA VAL A 360 -10.27 18.73 6.87
C VAL A 360 -9.43 19.34 7.98
N CYS A 361 -9.27 20.66 7.99
CA CYS A 361 -8.73 21.40 9.14
C CYS A 361 -9.81 22.29 9.75
N LYS A 362 -10.12 22.08 11.04
CA LYS A 362 -11.22 22.77 11.72
C LYS A 362 -10.82 24.13 12.28
N ASP A 363 -9.57 24.27 12.74
CA ASP A 363 -9.03 25.52 13.24
C ASP A 363 -7.53 25.60 12.94
N PHE A 364 -7.08 26.75 12.47
CA PHE A 364 -5.64 27.01 12.36
C PHE A 364 -5.30 28.47 12.57
N ILE A 365 -4.07 28.74 12.96
CA ILE A 365 -3.66 30.07 13.45
C ILE A 365 -2.99 30.90 12.35
N GLU A 366 -2.07 30.33 11.59
CA GLU A 366 -1.27 31.04 10.59
C GLU A 366 -1.66 30.64 9.16
N ASN A 367 -1.51 29.36 8.80
CA ASN A 367 -1.78 28.88 7.43
C ASN A 367 -2.55 27.55 7.42
N GLY A 368 -3.43 27.37 6.43
CA GLY A 368 -4.10 26.11 6.19
C GLY A 368 -3.17 25.16 5.43
N ILE A 369 -2.96 25.45 4.14
CA ILE A 369 -2.02 24.69 3.29
C ILE A 369 -1.01 25.66 2.67
N THR A 370 0.28 25.36 2.84
CA THR A 370 1.37 26.10 2.19
C THR A 370 2.12 25.18 1.23
N THR A 371 2.26 25.56 -0.05
CA THR A 371 2.99 24.79 -1.06
C THR A 371 4.06 25.64 -1.74
N PHE A 372 5.31 25.16 -1.75
CA PHE A 372 6.46 25.88 -2.31
C PHE A 372 6.86 25.41 -3.72
N LYS A 373 6.56 24.16 -4.06
CA LYS A 373 6.92 23.56 -5.35
C LYS A 373 5.69 23.23 -6.18
N SER A 374 5.91 23.05 -7.48
CA SER A 374 4.88 22.85 -8.49
C SER A 374 4.20 21.47 -8.39
N ASN A 375 3.08 21.32 -9.12
CA ASN A 375 2.38 20.06 -9.37
C ASN A 375 1.70 19.41 -8.14
N SER A 376 1.45 20.18 -7.08
CA SER A 376 0.58 19.68 -6.01
C SER A 376 -0.90 19.71 -6.45
N ILE A 377 -1.66 18.70 -6.04
CA ILE A 377 -3.09 18.53 -6.33
C ILE A 377 -3.86 18.56 -5.01
N LEU A 378 -4.83 19.45 -4.90
CA LEU A 378 -5.72 19.58 -3.74
C LEU A 378 -7.15 19.23 -4.16
N GLU A 379 -7.75 18.23 -3.55
CA GLU A 379 -9.09 17.72 -3.91
C GLU A 379 -9.95 17.56 -2.65
N ASP A 380 -11.20 18.05 -2.70
CA ASP A 380 -12.22 17.88 -1.65
C ASP A 380 -11.75 18.34 -0.25
N CYS A 381 -10.92 19.38 -0.18
CA CYS A 381 -10.36 19.87 1.08
C CYS A 381 -11.29 20.91 1.75
N VAL A 382 -11.37 20.86 3.09
CA VAL A 382 -12.17 21.80 3.89
C VAL A 382 -11.29 22.47 4.94
N MET A 383 -11.24 23.80 4.92
CA MET A 383 -10.41 24.58 5.86
C MET A 383 -11.29 25.61 6.58
N ARG A 384 -11.26 25.60 7.91
CA ARG A 384 -12.00 26.53 8.77
C ARG A 384 -11.02 27.21 9.73
N SER A 385 -11.07 28.54 9.81
CA SER A 385 -10.27 29.37 10.73
C SER A 385 -10.80 30.80 10.73
N LYS A 386 -10.60 31.55 11.81
CA LYS A 386 -10.94 32.98 11.87
C LYS A 386 -9.86 33.92 11.30
N ARG A 387 -8.65 33.43 10.96
CA ARG A 387 -7.48 34.21 10.50
C ARG A 387 -7.12 33.94 9.04
N ILE A 388 -6.41 34.82 8.33
CA ILE A 388 -6.17 34.76 6.86
C ILE A 388 -4.72 35.24 6.56
N PRO A 389 -3.94 34.78 5.53
CA PRO A 389 -4.18 33.83 4.40
C PRO A 389 -4.19 32.36 4.79
N LYS A 390 -4.66 31.50 3.87
CA LYS A 390 -5.07 30.14 4.21
C LYS A 390 -4.58 29.08 3.23
N ILE A 391 -4.56 29.38 1.94
CA ILE A 391 -3.67 28.69 0.99
C ILE A 391 -2.64 29.68 0.49
N THR A 392 -1.37 29.33 0.63
CA THR A 392 -0.28 29.95 -0.13
C THR A 392 0.27 28.88 -1.05
N CYS A 393 -0.01 28.93 -2.35
CA CYS A 393 0.36 27.83 -3.22
C CYS A 393 1.09 28.20 -4.50
N ASN A 394 1.99 27.29 -4.88
CA ASN A 394 2.51 27.09 -6.23
C ASN A 394 1.89 25.83 -6.87
N SER A 395 0.71 25.40 -6.39
CA SER A 395 0.00 24.20 -6.84
C SER A 395 -0.58 24.37 -8.24
N ARG A 396 -0.67 23.27 -9.00
CA ARG A 396 -1.23 23.29 -10.35
C ARG A 396 -2.75 23.17 -10.33
N ASP A 397 -3.29 22.23 -9.56
CA ASP A 397 -4.72 21.89 -9.59
C ASP A 397 -5.36 21.92 -8.19
N ILE A 398 -6.44 22.68 -8.05
CA ILE A 398 -7.22 22.84 -6.82
C ILE A 398 -8.70 22.60 -7.18
N THR A 399 -9.31 21.53 -6.68
CA THR A 399 -10.67 21.14 -7.05
C THR A 399 -11.55 20.88 -5.82
N ASN A 400 -12.79 21.37 -5.86
CA ASN A 400 -13.80 21.17 -4.80
C ASN A 400 -13.34 21.58 -3.40
N VAL A 401 -12.56 22.65 -3.30
CA VAL A 401 -12.00 23.11 -2.04
C VAL A 401 -12.92 24.13 -1.41
N ASN A 402 -13.42 23.83 -0.20
CA ASN A 402 -14.32 24.72 0.56
C ASN A 402 -13.56 25.43 1.68
N MET A 403 -13.52 26.74 1.54
CA MET A 403 -12.83 27.64 2.43
C MET A 403 -13.80 28.75 2.85
N SER A 404 -14.36 28.59 4.05
CA SER A 404 -15.07 29.68 4.76
C SER A 404 -14.51 29.86 6.17
N PRO A 405 -14.21 31.11 6.64
CA PRO A 405 -14.18 32.41 5.93
C PRO A 405 -12.82 32.72 5.27
N CYS A 406 -12.47 32.13 4.14
CA CYS A 406 -11.11 31.59 3.96
C CYS A 406 -10.63 31.78 2.50
N GLY A 407 -9.39 32.24 2.23
CA GLY A 407 -8.97 32.69 0.89
C GLY A 407 -7.75 31.99 0.27
N LEU A 408 -7.53 32.23 -1.04
CA LEU A 408 -6.45 31.67 -1.86
C LEU A 408 -5.40 32.74 -2.19
N SER A 409 -4.11 32.44 -1.97
CA SER A 409 -2.96 33.26 -2.39
C SER A 409 -2.03 32.48 -3.31
N GLY A 410 -1.82 32.96 -4.53
CA GLY A 410 -0.85 32.41 -5.50
C GLY A 410 0.39 33.30 -5.63
N TRP A 411 1.57 32.69 -5.63
CA TRP A 411 2.88 33.37 -5.71
C TRP A 411 3.61 33.08 -7.03
N ALA A 412 4.68 33.85 -7.30
CA ALA A 412 5.49 33.74 -8.50
C ALA A 412 6.09 32.33 -8.67
N GLY A 413 6.14 31.83 -9.91
CA GLY A 413 6.84 30.58 -10.27
C GLY A 413 5.94 29.37 -10.53
N CYS A 414 4.61 29.52 -10.50
CA CYS A 414 3.70 28.51 -11.02
C CYS A 414 3.54 28.59 -12.55
N ASP A 415 3.59 27.45 -13.23
CA ASP A 415 3.27 27.32 -14.68
C ASP A 415 1.79 27.61 -15.00
N GLY A 416 0.97 27.73 -13.94
CA GLY A 416 -0.43 28.05 -13.99
C GLY A 416 -1.12 27.54 -12.74
N LEU A 417 -2.10 28.28 -12.24
CA LEU A 417 -2.97 27.87 -11.14
C LEU A 417 -4.36 27.56 -11.71
N PHE A 418 -4.85 26.34 -11.51
CA PHE A 418 -6.21 25.93 -11.83
C PHE A 418 -7.02 25.73 -10.55
N ALA A 419 -8.14 26.44 -10.43
CA ALA A 419 -9.10 26.24 -9.35
C ALA A 419 -10.51 25.99 -9.90
N ALA A 420 -11.16 24.89 -9.50
CA ALA A 420 -12.49 24.55 -9.97
C ALA A 420 -13.44 24.11 -8.84
N GLY A 421 -14.70 24.56 -8.89
CA GLY A 421 -15.74 24.16 -7.92
C GLY A 421 -15.43 24.58 -6.48
N CYS A 422 -14.69 25.67 -6.30
CA CYS A 422 -14.18 26.10 -5.00
C CYS A 422 -15.04 27.22 -4.39
N ILE A 423 -15.01 27.32 -3.06
CA ILE A 423 -15.60 28.44 -2.32
C ILE A 423 -14.47 29.12 -1.54
N PHE A 424 -14.15 30.35 -1.92
CA PHE A 424 -13.16 31.21 -1.27
C PHE A 424 -13.83 32.52 -0.81
N GLU A 425 -13.39 33.09 0.32
CA GLU A 425 -13.79 34.46 0.70
C GLU A 425 -12.96 35.56 0.03
N GLY A 426 -11.82 35.19 -0.53
CA GLY A 426 -10.97 36.10 -1.30
C GLY A 426 -9.93 35.34 -2.09
N VAL A 427 -9.57 35.88 -3.24
CA VAL A 427 -8.57 35.30 -4.14
C VAL A 427 -7.55 36.38 -4.48
N GLN A 428 -6.27 36.09 -4.27
CA GLN A 428 -5.17 36.97 -4.62
C GLN A 428 -4.11 36.19 -5.40
N VAL A 429 -3.89 36.54 -6.65
CA VAL A 429 -2.79 35.95 -7.43
C VAL A 429 -1.88 37.05 -7.94
N ARG A 430 -0.59 36.92 -7.61
CA ARG A 430 0.45 37.90 -7.93
C ARG A 430 1.46 37.36 -8.96
N TYR A 431 2.26 38.28 -9.52
CA TYR A 431 3.53 37.99 -10.21
C TYR A 431 3.46 37.07 -11.45
N ASN A 432 2.68 37.46 -12.47
CA ASN A 432 2.66 36.82 -13.80
C ASN A 432 2.26 35.33 -13.86
N CYS A 433 1.73 34.73 -12.78
CA CYS A 433 1.19 33.38 -12.86
C CYS A 433 -0.19 33.39 -13.55
N ALA A 434 -0.34 32.62 -14.62
CA ALA A 434 -1.62 32.48 -15.31
C ALA A 434 -2.61 31.72 -14.42
N VAL A 435 -3.84 32.23 -14.30
CA VAL A 435 -4.86 31.62 -13.45
C VAL A 435 -6.03 31.14 -14.29
N ARG A 436 -6.52 29.93 -14.03
CA ARG A 436 -7.80 29.44 -14.55
C ARG A 436 -8.75 29.16 -13.39
N LEU A 437 -9.80 29.97 -13.27
CA LEU A 437 -10.87 29.79 -12.28
C LEU A 437 -12.14 29.29 -12.98
N GLU A 438 -12.75 28.21 -12.49
CA GLU A 438 -13.98 27.64 -13.05
C GLU A 438 -15.00 27.31 -11.95
N ASN A 439 -16.21 27.87 -12.02
CA ASN A 439 -17.26 27.60 -11.02
C ASN A 439 -16.79 27.95 -9.58
N VAL A 440 -16.12 29.10 -9.41
CA VAL A 440 -15.54 29.51 -8.13
C VAL A 440 -16.35 30.65 -7.50
N ALA A 441 -16.76 30.48 -6.24
CA ALA A 441 -17.20 31.58 -5.40
C ALA A 441 -15.96 32.29 -4.84
N CYS A 442 -15.70 33.54 -5.23
CA CYS A 442 -14.50 34.27 -4.83
C CYS A 442 -14.72 35.22 -3.64
N GLY A 443 -15.95 35.32 -3.12
CA GLY A 443 -16.25 36.07 -1.91
C GLY A 443 -16.11 37.59 -2.06
N LYS A 444 -15.38 38.23 -1.15
CA LYS A 444 -15.32 39.70 -1.03
C LYS A 444 -14.45 40.35 -2.10
N VAL A 445 -13.22 39.87 -2.29
CA VAL A 445 -12.25 40.51 -3.18
C VAL A 445 -11.48 39.45 -3.96
N THR A 446 -11.47 39.61 -5.29
CA THR A 446 -10.60 38.87 -6.22
C THR A 446 -9.58 39.84 -6.81
N LEU A 447 -8.30 39.53 -6.75
CA LEU A 447 -7.22 40.31 -7.36
C LEU A 447 -6.35 39.40 -8.22
N LEU A 448 -6.31 39.66 -9.52
CA LEU A 448 -5.46 38.95 -10.48
C LEU A 448 -4.43 39.92 -11.08
N GLN A 449 -3.15 39.62 -10.89
CA GLN A 449 -2.02 40.36 -11.49
C GLN A 449 -1.25 39.52 -12.53
N GLY A 450 -1.70 38.29 -12.80
CA GLY A 450 -1.13 37.40 -13.80
C GLY A 450 -1.50 37.80 -15.23
N GLU A 451 -0.78 37.29 -16.23
CA GLU A 451 -1.17 37.38 -17.64
C GLU A 451 -1.86 36.07 -18.08
N ARG A 452 -2.75 36.16 -19.07
CA ARG A 452 -3.51 35.03 -19.63
C ARG A 452 -4.41 34.34 -18.61
N ASN A 453 -5.04 35.13 -17.73
CA ASN A 453 -6.02 34.55 -16.81
C ASN A 453 -7.29 34.15 -17.57
N LYS A 454 -7.95 33.11 -17.10
CA LYS A 454 -9.25 32.64 -17.58
C LYS A 454 -10.19 32.46 -16.41
N VAL A 455 -11.32 33.15 -16.41
CA VAL A 455 -12.30 33.13 -15.33
C VAL A 455 -13.65 32.77 -15.93
N THR A 456 -14.17 31.59 -15.58
CA THR A 456 -15.40 31.04 -16.16
C THR A 456 -16.41 30.72 -15.06
N ASN A 457 -17.65 31.20 -15.19
CA ASN A 457 -18.75 30.93 -14.25
C ASN A 457 -18.38 31.21 -12.78
N CYS A 458 -17.70 32.33 -12.50
CA CYS A 458 -17.28 32.71 -11.15
C CYS A 458 -18.13 33.86 -10.60
N TRP A 459 -18.25 33.95 -9.28
CA TRP A 459 -19.03 35.01 -8.63
C TRP A 459 -18.36 35.58 -7.39
N GLY A 460 -18.62 36.85 -7.09
CA GLY A 460 -18.07 37.55 -5.92
C GLY A 460 -18.50 39.02 -5.86
N ASN A 461 -17.99 39.76 -4.89
CA ASN A 461 -18.36 41.17 -4.72
C ASN A 461 -17.51 42.08 -5.62
N VAL A 462 -16.18 42.03 -5.46
CA VAL A 462 -15.24 42.91 -6.19
C VAL A 462 -14.18 42.10 -6.93
N PHE A 463 -13.95 42.45 -8.20
CA PHE A 463 -12.93 41.84 -9.06
C PHE A 463 -11.95 42.90 -9.58
N TYR A 464 -10.67 42.75 -9.25
CA TYR A 464 -9.57 43.56 -9.74
C TYR A 464 -8.73 42.76 -10.73
N ASP A 465 -8.68 43.24 -11.96
CA ASP A 465 -7.93 42.66 -13.06
C ASP A 465 -6.86 43.63 -13.52
N VAL A 466 -5.63 43.36 -13.11
CA VAL A 466 -4.45 44.16 -13.50
C VAL A 466 -3.83 43.62 -14.79
N SER A 467 -4.32 42.46 -15.25
CA SER A 467 -3.87 41.81 -16.48
C SER A 467 -4.28 42.60 -17.71
N SER A 468 -3.43 42.55 -18.73
CA SER A 468 -3.83 43.02 -20.07
C SER A 468 -4.58 41.96 -20.88
N SER A 469 -4.60 40.70 -20.43
CA SER A 469 -5.03 39.54 -21.25
C SER A 469 -5.96 38.54 -20.54
N SER A 470 -6.70 38.96 -19.52
CA SER A 470 -7.69 38.09 -18.87
C SER A 470 -8.95 37.87 -19.72
N GLU A 471 -9.37 36.61 -19.84
CA GLU A 471 -10.64 36.18 -20.41
C GLU A 471 -11.67 35.95 -19.28
N MET A 472 -12.85 36.57 -19.38
CA MET A 472 -13.96 36.36 -18.44
C MET A 472 -15.21 35.86 -19.19
N ILE A 473 -15.77 34.72 -18.76
CA ILE A 473 -16.91 34.05 -19.39
C ILE A 473 -17.96 33.78 -18.30
N ASP A 474 -19.21 34.19 -18.51
CA ASP A 474 -20.35 33.92 -17.62
C ASP A 474 -20.10 34.27 -16.13
N CYS A 475 -19.39 35.36 -15.85
CA CYS A 475 -19.04 35.76 -14.48
C CYS A 475 -20.01 36.78 -13.89
N HIS A 476 -20.25 36.68 -12.58
CA HIS A 476 -21.15 37.55 -11.83
C HIS A 476 -20.42 38.23 -10.66
N PHE A 477 -19.82 39.40 -10.94
CA PHE A 477 -19.21 40.25 -9.91
C PHE A 477 -20.00 41.54 -9.73
N GLY A 478 -20.13 42.02 -8.49
CA GLY A 478 -20.80 43.28 -8.19
C GLY A 478 -20.06 44.48 -8.80
N GLU A 479 -18.73 44.51 -8.67
CA GLU A 479 -17.85 45.53 -9.23
C GLU A 479 -16.65 44.90 -9.93
N ILE A 480 -16.26 45.46 -11.08
CA ILE A 480 -15.11 45.01 -11.89
C ILE A 480 -14.22 46.21 -12.20
N PHE A 481 -12.96 46.14 -11.77
CA PHE A 481 -11.94 47.15 -12.01
C PHE A 481 -10.84 46.58 -12.92
N LYS A 482 -10.58 47.25 -14.05
CA LYS A 482 -9.50 46.89 -14.97
C LYS A 482 -8.38 47.92 -14.92
N GLY A 483 -7.13 47.47 -14.94
CA GLY A 483 -5.95 48.32 -15.02
C GLY A 483 -5.24 48.53 -13.68
N ARG A 484 -4.69 49.73 -13.46
CA ARG A 484 -3.84 49.99 -12.28
C ARG A 484 -4.64 49.86 -10.99
N ILE A 485 -4.08 49.09 -10.05
CA ILE A 485 -4.56 49.07 -8.66
C ILE A 485 -4.38 50.47 -8.08
N PRO A 486 -5.40 51.10 -7.45
CA PRO A 486 -5.19 52.31 -6.68
C PRO A 486 -4.05 52.11 -5.66
N GLU A 487 -3.11 53.06 -5.61
CA GLU A 487 -1.89 52.97 -4.79
C GLU A 487 -2.19 52.82 -3.27
N GLU A 488 -3.43 53.12 -2.87
CA GLU A 488 -3.97 52.83 -1.55
C GLU A 488 -4.27 51.32 -1.41
N ARG A 489 -3.23 50.58 -1.00
CA ARG A 489 -3.21 49.19 -0.49
C ARG A 489 -4.58 48.49 -0.45
N ILE A 490 -4.95 47.83 -1.55
CA ILE A 490 -6.08 46.90 -1.55
C ILE A 490 -5.75 45.75 -0.60
N VAL A 491 -6.38 45.76 0.57
CA VAL A 491 -6.42 44.62 1.48
C VAL A 491 -7.39 43.62 0.85
N VAL A 492 -6.87 42.78 -0.05
CA VAL A 492 -7.57 41.55 -0.38
C VAL A 492 -7.75 40.82 0.94
N ALA A 493 -8.91 40.20 1.15
CA ALA A 493 -9.24 39.50 2.39
C ALA A 493 -8.17 38.46 2.80
N THR A 494 -7.19 38.18 1.94
CA THR A 494 -6.03 37.31 2.11
C THR A 494 -4.89 37.81 3.03
N SER A 495 -4.88 39.05 3.58
CA SER A 495 -3.73 39.49 4.41
C SER A 495 -4.08 40.55 5.46
N LYS A 496 -3.49 40.47 6.66
CA LYS A 496 -3.44 41.61 7.58
C LYS A 496 -2.28 42.54 7.21
N ILE A 497 -2.45 43.83 7.44
CA ILE A 497 -1.46 44.89 7.12
C ILE A 497 -0.12 44.68 7.86
N GLU A 498 -0.13 43.97 8.98
CA GLU A 498 1.04 43.77 9.86
C GLU A 498 2.05 42.74 9.31
N ASP A 499 1.69 41.91 8.33
CA ASP A 499 2.57 40.87 7.76
C ASP A 499 3.56 41.42 6.71
N PHE A 500 3.61 42.75 6.52
CA PHE A 500 4.46 43.45 5.53
C PHE A 500 5.48 44.43 6.16
N ALA A 501 5.67 44.40 7.49
CA ALA A 501 6.62 45.25 8.20
C ALA A 501 7.94 44.53 8.50
#